data_AF-A0AAW1NS18-F1
#
_entry.id   AF-A0AAW1NS18-F1
#
_cell.length_a   1.000
_cell.length_b   1.000
_cell.length_c   1.000
_cell.angle_alpha   90.00
_cell.angle_beta   90.00
_cell.angle_gamma   90.00
#
_symmetry.space_group_name_H-M   'P 1'
#
loop_
_entity.id
_entity.type
_entity.pdbx_description
1 polymer ?
#
loop_
_entity_poly.entity_id
_entity_poly.type
_entity_poly.pdbx_seq_one_letter_code
_entity_poly.pdbx_strand_id
1 'polypeptide(L)'
;MFLGTAHESRREYRAFGSATWLFCLPAGTVAEGPLYFWSYVYYLSKYYELLDTFILVWKAKPLSFLHVFHHSLVVIMAYLWLDQAQSLQQIALLTNAGIHMGMYFYYFLTSLGFRPPWKQLVTVGQIIQFVFSFAVSIPFWILQLRRGNCSGFKAMLFNSVFNFILLGLFIDFHRRSYKAKRKKA
;
A
#
# COMPACT_ATOMS: atom_id res chain seq x y z
N MET A 1 12.16 -2.13 6.39
CA MET A 1 11.60 -2.22 5.02
C MET A 1 11.86 -0.97 4.18
N PHE A 2 11.35 0.22 4.53
CA PHE A 2 11.45 1.42 3.67
C PHE A 2 12.88 1.74 3.19
N LEU A 3 13.82 1.92 4.13
CA LEU A 3 15.21 2.23 3.79
C LEU A 3 15.89 1.11 2.99
N GLY A 4 15.58 -0.15 3.32
CA GLY A 4 16.10 -1.32 2.63
C GLY A 4 15.62 -1.39 1.18
N THR A 5 14.31 -1.30 0.95
CA THR A 5 13.75 -1.25 -0.41
C THR A 5 14.26 -0.05 -1.19
N ALA A 6 14.41 1.12 -0.57
CA ALA A 6 14.92 2.32 -1.23
C ALA A 6 16.39 2.17 -1.63
N HIS A 7 17.22 1.59 -0.75
CA HIS A 7 18.63 1.31 -1.02
C HIS A 7 18.78 0.34 -2.19
N GLU A 8 18.08 -0.79 -2.15
CA GLU A 8 18.15 -1.81 -3.21
C GLU A 8 17.57 -1.30 -4.53
N SER A 9 16.46 -0.53 -4.50
CA SER A 9 15.88 0.06 -5.72
C SER A 9 16.85 1.04 -6.38
N ARG A 10 17.58 1.83 -5.58
CA ARG A 10 18.61 2.74 -6.08
C ARG A 10 19.80 1.99 -6.66
N ARG A 11 20.17 0.86 -6.06
CA ARG A 11 21.25 -0.02 -6.54
C ARG A 11 20.91 -0.62 -7.91
N GLU A 12 19.71 -1.17 -8.06
CA GLU A 12 19.24 -1.71 -9.33
C GLU A 12 19.10 -0.64 -10.42
N TYR A 13 18.59 0.55 -10.08
CA TYR A 13 18.52 1.67 -11.02
C TYR A 13 19.92 2.06 -11.55
N ARG A 14 20.94 2.05 -10.69
CA ARG A 14 22.33 2.32 -11.09
C ARG A 14 22.92 1.21 -11.97
N ALA A 15 22.51 -0.04 -11.75
CA ALA A 15 23.00 -1.18 -12.53
C ALA A 15 22.38 -1.23 -13.95
N PHE A 16 21.06 -1.06 -14.06
CA PHE A 16 20.35 -1.15 -15.34
C PHE A 16 20.32 0.16 -16.14
N GLY A 17 20.62 1.31 -15.50
CA GLY A 17 20.60 2.63 -16.14
C GLY A 17 19.19 3.10 -16.58
N SER A 18 18.14 2.36 -16.24
CA SER A 18 16.76 2.63 -16.64
C SER A 18 15.78 2.22 -15.55
N ALA A 19 14.64 2.90 -15.49
CA ALA A 19 13.54 2.62 -14.57
C ALA A 19 12.44 1.72 -15.19
N THR A 20 12.61 1.24 -16.42
CA THR A 20 11.57 0.47 -17.14
C THR A 20 11.21 -0.85 -16.45
N TRP A 21 12.16 -1.48 -15.76
CA TRP A 21 11.95 -2.71 -14.99
C TRP A 21 10.94 -2.54 -13.84
N LEU A 22 10.80 -1.32 -13.28
CA LEU A 22 9.79 -1.03 -12.26
C LEU A 22 8.37 -1.13 -12.80
N PHE A 23 8.17 -0.86 -14.09
CA PHE A 23 6.86 -0.81 -14.71
C PHE A 23 6.50 -2.11 -15.42
N CYS A 24 7.47 -2.88 -15.91
CA CYS A 24 7.21 -4.17 -16.55
C CYS A 24 8.45 -5.06 -16.42
N LEU A 25 8.29 -6.14 -15.66
CA LEU A 25 9.26 -7.25 -15.62
C LEU A 25 8.88 -8.30 -16.66
N PRO A 26 9.84 -8.96 -17.32
CA PRO A 26 9.55 -10.03 -18.27
C PRO A 26 8.81 -11.20 -17.60
N ALA A 27 7.91 -11.84 -18.33
CA ALA A 27 7.19 -13.03 -17.89
C ALA A 27 8.19 -14.14 -17.49
N GLY A 28 7.90 -14.83 -16.39
CA GLY A 28 8.78 -15.86 -15.82
C GLY A 28 9.88 -15.32 -14.90
N THR A 29 9.84 -14.02 -14.54
CA THR A 29 10.70 -13.49 -13.49
C THR A 29 10.40 -14.20 -12.17
N VAL A 30 11.43 -14.80 -11.58
CA VAL A 30 11.35 -15.42 -10.26
C VAL A 30 11.54 -14.34 -9.20
N ALA A 31 10.75 -14.39 -8.12
CA ALA A 31 10.76 -13.44 -7.02
C ALA A 31 11.98 -13.63 -6.09
N GLU A 32 13.19 -13.51 -6.63
CA GLU A 32 14.45 -13.76 -5.91
C GLU A 32 15.32 -12.50 -5.76
N GLY A 33 16.07 -12.45 -4.66
CA GLY A 33 17.07 -11.42 -4.41
C GLY A 33 16.67 -10.37 -3.36
N PRO A 34 17.55 -9.37 -3.13
CA PRO A 34 17.42 -8.43 -2.02
C PRO A 34 16.14 -7.59 -2.04
N LEU A 35 15.64 -7.24 -3.23
CA LEU A 35 14.38 -6.51 -3.38
C LEU A 35 13.18 -7.35 -2.93
N TYR A 36 13.13 -8.62 -3.32
CA TYR A 36 12.05 -9.53 -2.95
C TYR A 36 12.12 -9.95 -1.48
N PHE A 37 13.32 -9.99 -0.88
CA PHE A 37 13.46 -10.12 0.57
C PHE A 37 12.70 -9.00 1.30
N TRP A 38 12.84 -7.74 0.90
CA TRP A 38 12.09 -6.66 1.52
C TRP A 38 10.59 -6.71 1.21
N SER A 39 10.20 -7.18 0.03
CA SER A 39 8.80 -7.45 -0.29
C SER A 39 8.20 -8.55 0.59
N TYR A 40 8.99 -9.58 0.92
CA TYR A 40 8.58 -10.62 1.87
C TYR A 40 8.44 -10.08 3.30
N VAL A 41 9.38 -9.24 3.74
CA VAL A 41 9.26 -8.54 5.04
C VAL A 41 7.98 -7.67 5.08
N TYR A 42 7.64 -7.00 3.98
CA TYR A 42 6.39 -6.25 3.87
C TYR A 42 5.16 -7.17 3.92
N TYR A 43 5.19 -8.32 3.27
CA TYR A 43 4.12 -9.32 3.38
C TYR A 43 3.93 -9.79 4.82
N LEU A 44 5.01 -10.10 5.53
CA LEU A 44 4.95 -10.44 6.96
C LEU A 44 4.39 -9.29 7.80
N SER A 45 4.72 -8.03 7.48
CA SER A 45 4.20 -6.87 8.20
C SER A 45 2.67 -6.81 8.19
N LYS A 46 2.01 -7.31 7.13
CA LYS A 46 0.54 -7.34 7.06
C LYS A 46 -0.11 -8.27 8.07
N TYR A 47 0.57 -9.33 8.47
CA TYR A 47 0.13 -10.16 9.61
C TYR A 47 0.30 -9.44 10.94
N TYR A 48 1.39 -8.69 11.12
CA TYR A 48 1.56 -7.87 12.32
C TYR A 48 0.51 -6.75 12.41
N GLU A 49 0.10 -6.16 11.29
CA GLU A 49 -0.98 -5.16 11.26
C GLU A 49 -2.34 -5.76 11.65
N LEU A 50 -2.53 -7.09 11.58
CA LEU A 50 -3.75 -7.73 12.12
C LEU A 50 -3.82 -7.63 13.65
N LEU A 51 -2.69 -7.45 14.35
CA LEU A 51 -2.67 -7.21 15.79
C LEU A 51 -3.46 -5.96 16.18
N ASP A 52 -3.53 -4.94 15.32
CA ASP A 52 -4.39 -3.77 15.56
C ASP A 52 -5.87 -4.18 15.67
N THR A 53 -6.29 -5.12 14.83
CA THR A 53 -7.65 -5.70 14.88
C THR A 53 -7.84 -6.47 16.19
N PHE A 54 -6.89 -7.32 16.58
CA PHE A 54 -6.95 -8.06 17.84
C PHE A 54 -7.03 -7.13 19.06
N ILE A 55 -6.26 -6.05 19.08
CA ILE A 55 -6.28 -5.05 20.16
C ILE A 55 -7.64 -4.34 20.22
N LEU A 56 -8.23 -3.98 19.07
CA LEU A 56 -9.55 -3.34 19.04
C LEU A 56 -10.65 -4.28 19.54
N VAL A 57 -10.61 -5.55 19.13
CA VAL A 57 -11.55 -6.59 19.61
C VAL A 57 -11.39 -6.80 21.10
N TRP A 58 -10.15 -6.92 21.60
CA TRP A 58 -9.87 -7.08 23.02
C TRP A 58 -10.35 -5.89 23.85
N LYS A 59 -10.26 -4.68 23.30
CA LYS A 59 -10.79 -3.44 23.92
C LYS A 59 -12.29 -3.23 23.66
N ALA A 60 -13.01 -4.21 23.12
CA ALA A 60 -14.42 -4.14 22.76
C ALA A 60 -14.79 -2.89 21.92
N LYS A 61 -13.85 -2.40 21.09
CA LYS A 61 -14.09 -1.27 20.21
C LYS A 61 -14.73 -1.74 18.90
N PRO A 62 -15.69 -0.98 18.35
CA PRO A 62 -16.34 -1.37 17.10
C PRO A 62 -15.33 -1.36 15.95
N LEU A 63 -15.29 -2.45 15.19
CA LEU A 63 -14.53 -2.54 13.96
C LEU A 63 -15.35 -1.93 12.82
N SER A 64 -14.75 -0.99 12.08
CA SER A 64 -15.40 -0.46 10.88
C SER A 64 -15.32 -1.46 9.72
N PHE A 65 -16.30 -1.42 8.82
CA PHE A 65 -16.26 -2.23 7.59
C PHE A 65 -14.98 -1.96 6.78
N LEU A 66 -14.58 -0.68 6.66
CA LEU A 66 -13.34 -0.28 5.97
C LEU A 66 -12.12 -1.00 6.55
N HIS A 67 -12.02 -1.07 7.88
CA HIS A 67 -10.92 -1.72 8.59
C HIS A 67 -10.84 -3.22 8.25
N VAL A 68 -11.95 -3.94 8.45
CA VAL A 68 -11.99 -5.40 8.22
C VAL A 68 -11.77 -5.73 6.75
N PHE A 69 -12.39 -4.97 5.84
CA PHE A 69 -12.23 -5.15 4.40
C PHE A 69 -10.77 -4.93 3.96
N HIS A 70 -10.15 -3.85 4.43
CA HIS A 70 -8.74 -3.54 4.14
C HIS A 70 -7.80 -4.64 4.66
N HIS A 71 -7.88 -4.97 5.96
CA HIS A 71 -6.96 -5.91 6.59
C HIS A 71 -7.10 -7.35 6.09
N SER A 72 -8.30 -7.75 5.65
CA SER A 72 -8.51 -9.08 5.04
C SER A 72 -7.87 -9.19 3.66
N LEU A 73 -8.01 -8.18 2.82
CA LEU A 73 -7.59 -8.25 1.42
C LEU A 73 -6.14 -7.80 1.20
N VAL A 74 -5.57 -6.96 2.06
CA VAL A 74 -4.17 -6.50 1.93
C VAL A 74 -3.18 -7.65 2.08
N VAL A 75 -3.51 -8.68 2.86
CA VAL A 75 -2.68 -9.90 3.02
C VAL A 75 -2.68 -10.71 1.72
N ILE A 76 -3.86 -10.92 1.13
CA ILE A 76 -4.02 -11.62 -0.16
C ILE A 76 -3.29 -10.85 -1.26
N MET A 77 -3.45 -9.52 -1.28
CA MET A 77 -2.76 -8.65 -2.23
C MET A 77 -1.24 -8.80 -2.14
N ALA A 78 -0.68 -8.76 -0.94
CA ALA A 78 0.76 -8.86 -0.73
C ALA A 78 1.31 -10.25 -1.08
N TYR A 79 0.53 -11.31 -0.86
CA TYR A 79 0.86 -12.64 -1.36
C TYR A 79 0.93 -12.67 -2.90
N LEU A 80 -0.12 -12.17 -3.57
CA LEU A 80 -0.18 -12.14 -5.04
C LEU A 80 0.96 -11.34 -5.68
N TRP A 81 1.44 -10.29 -5.01
CA TRP A 81 2.60 -9.52 -5.46
C TRP A 81 3.86 -10.38 -5.54
N LEU A 82 4.12 -11.17 -4.48
CA LEU A 82 5.28 -12.07 -4.42
C LEU A 82 5.14 -13.24 -5.38
N ASP A 83 4.00 -13.92 -5.37
CA ASP A 83 3.72 -15.10 -6.19
C ASP A 83 3.86 -14.82 -7.69
N GLN A 84 3.43 -13.63 -8.13
CA GLN A 84 3.46 -13.25 -9.55
C GLN A 84 4.61 -12.29 -9.89
N ALA A 85 5.57 -12.08 -8.98
CA ALA A 85 6.70 -11.16 -9.15
C ALA A 85 6.27 -9.79 -9.72
N GLN A 86 5.27 -9.16 -9.11
CA GLN A 86 4.61 -7.98 -9.68
C GLN A 86 5.55 -6.76 -9.73
N SER A 87 5.78 -6.21 -10.92
CA SER A 87 6.80 -5.16 -11.15
C SER A 87 6.66 -3.91 -10.28
N LEU A 88 5.45 -3.35 -10.15
CA LEU A 88 5.20 -2.13 -9.37
C LEU A 88 5.29 -2.31 -7.85
N GLN A 89 5.55 -3.52 -7.33
CA GLN A 89 5.40 -3.81 -5.91
C GLN A 89 6.37 -2.97 -5.08
N GLN A 90 7.55 -2.65 -5.63
CA GLN A 90 8.58 -1.87 -4.93
C GLN A 90 8.15 -0.41 -4.73
N ILE A 91 7.56 0.20 -5.76
CA ILE A 91 7.00 1.56 -5.67
C ILE A 91 5.84 1.59 -4.68
N ALA A 92 4.95 0.60 -4.77
CA ALA A 92 3.78 0.51 -3.92
C ALA A 92 4.17 0.26 -2.45
N LEU A 93 5.16 -0.59 -2.19
CA LEU A 93 5.74 -0.84 -0.87
C LEU A 93 6.34 0.43 -0.28
N LEU A 94 7.19 1.14 -1.03
CA LEU A 94 7.81 2.38 -0.55
C LEU A 94 6.75 3.42 -0.17
N THR A 95 5.77 3.63 -1.03
CA THR A 95 4.69 4.60 -0.76
C THR A 95 3.86 4.18 0.45
N ASN A 96 3.46 2.90 0.53
CA ASN A 96 2.67 2.38 1.63
C ASN A 96 3.43 2.47 2.96
N ALA A 97 4.70 2.07 2.99
CA ALA A 97 5.53 2.13 4.18
C ALA A 97 5.78 3.57 4.65
N GLY A 98 5.92 4.53 3.73
CA GLY A 98 6.04 5.95 4.06
C GLY A 98 4.77 6.51 4.72
N ILE A 99 3.60 6.23 4.15
CA ILE A 99 2.31 6.66 4.72
C ILE A 99 2.04 5.97 6.06
N HIS A 100 2.31 4.67 6.18
CA HIS A 100 2.12 3.94 7.44
C HIS A 100 3.08 4.41 8.53
N MET A 101 4.31 4.80 8.20
CA MET A 101 5.22 5.42 9.17
C MET A 101 4.58 6.68 9.78
N GLY A 102 3.99 7.55 8.95
CA GLY A 102 3.28 8.74 9.43
C GLY A 102 2.01 8.41 10.24
N MET A 103 1.23 7.42 9.81
CA MET A 103 0.01 6.99 10.50
C MET A 103 0.31 6.38 11.87
N TYR A 104 1.26 5.45 11.96
CA TYR A 104 1.63 4.82 13.23
C TYR A 104 2.32 5.82 14.16
N PHE A 105 3.07 6.78 13.64
CA PHE A 105 3.60 7.88 14.45
C PHE A 105 2.48 8.74 15.04
N TYR A 106 1.43 9.04 14.27
CA TYR A 106 0.23 9.70 14.79
C TYR A 106 -0.43 8.86 15.90
N TYR A 107 -0.59 7.54 15.71
CA TYR A 107 -1.18 6.67 16.73
C TYR A 107 -0.33 6.59 18.00
N PHE A 108 0.99 6.53 17.87
CA PHE A 108 1.94 6.58 18.99
C PHE A 108 1.80 7.87 19.80
N LEU A 109 1.72 9.03 19.14
CA LEU A 109 1.49 10.29 19.87
C LEU A 109 0.13 10.29 20.59
N THR A 110 -0.91 9.72 19.96
CA THR A 110 -2.23 9.61 20.61
C THR A 110 -2.26 8.63 21.78
N SER A 111 -1.44 7.57 21.79
CA SER A 111 -1.35 6.67 22.93
C SER A 111 -0.60 7.30 24.11
N LEU A 112 0.30 8.25 23.85
CA LEU A 112 0.94 9.10 24.87
C LEU A 112 0.03 10.23 25.40
N GLY A 113 -1.20 10.35 24.87
CA GLY A 113 -2.17 11.37 25.29
C GLY A 113 -2.13 12.67 24.49
N PHE A 114 -1.16 12.84 23.57
CA PHE A 114 -1.13 14.00 22.67
C PHE A 114 -2.22 13.88 21.59
N ARG A 115 -2.91 14.98 21.28
CA ARG A 115 -3.93 15.01 20.21
C ARG A 115 -3.49 15.90 19.05
N PRO A 116 -2.56 15.43 18.20
CA PRO A 116 -2.03 16.25 17.12
C PRO A 116 -3.14 16.71 16.14
N PRO A 117 -3.14 17.99 15.72
CA PRO A 117 -4.20 18.54 14.87
C PRO A 117 -4.16 18.01 13.42
N TRP A 118 -3.06 17.35 13.02
CA TRP A 118 -2.84 16.86 11.66
C TRP A 118 -3.48 15.50 11.34
N LYS A 119 -4.50 15.06 12.10
CA LYS A 119 -5.28 13.85 11.77
C LYS A 119 -5.78 13.85 10.32
N GLN A 120 -6.18 15.02 9.82
CA GLN A 120 -6.63 15.18 8.43
C GLN A 120 -5.54 14.94 7.41
N LEU A 121 -4.31 15.37 7.71
CA LEU A 121 -3.17 15.15 6.83
C LEU A 121 -2.88 13.67 6.63
N VAL A 122 -3.04 12.85 7.69
CA VAL A 122 -2.91 11.38 7.61
C VAL A 122 -3.94 10.79 6.64
N THR A 123 -5.21 11.20 6.76
CA THR A 123 -6.28 10.67 5.89
C THR A 123 -6.13 11.13 4.44
N VAL A 124 -5.74 12.40 4.22
CA VAL A 124 -5.46 12.94 2.88
C VAL A 124 -4.24 12.25 2.26
N GLY A 125 -3.19 11.97 3.04
CA GLY A 125 -2.02 11.20 2.60
C GLY A 125 -2.38 9.79 2.11
N GLN A 126 -3.28 9.09 2.81
CA GLN A 126 -3.78 7.78 2.36
C GLN A 126 -4.58 7.88 1.05
N ILE A 127 -5.39 8.92 0.86
CA ILE A 127 -6.11 9.14 -0.42
C ILE A 127 -5.11 9.41 -1.56
N ILE A 128 -4.12 10.28 -1.32
CA ILE A 128 -3.06 10.59 -2.29
C ILE A 128 -2.28 9.32 -2.67
N GLN A 129 -2.00 8.42 -1.71
CA GLN A 129 -1.34 7.14 -1.98
C GLN A 129 -2.11 6.31 -3.02
N PHE A 130 -3.43 6.20 -2.88
CA PHE A 130 -4.23 5.42 -3.83
C PHE A 130 -4.28 6.08 -5.21
N VAL A 131 -4.45 7.40 -5.28
CA VAL A 131 -4.42 8.14 -6.55
C VAL A 131 -3.06 8.00 -7.24
N PHE A 132 -1.97 8.13 -6.48
CA PHE A 132 -0.62 7.92 -6.96
C PHE A 132 -0.42 6.48 -7.47
N SER A 133 -0.92 5.48 -6.74
CA SER A 133 -0.88 4.07 -7.15
C SER A 133 -1.55 3.83 -8.50
N PHE A 134 -2.69 4.50 -8.78
CA PHE A 134 -3.33 4.44 -10.09
C PHE A 134 -2.47 5.09 -11.17
N ALA A 135 -1.93 6.28 -10.92
CA ALA A 135 -1.08 6.98 -11.89
C ALA A 135 0.14 6.15 -12.30
N VAL A 136 0.83 5.53 -11.34
CA VAL A 136 2.01 4.68 -11.63
C VAL A 136 1.66 3.33 -12.25
N SER A 137 0.39 2.91 -12.20
CA SER A 137 -0.09 1.70 -12.88
C SER A 137 -0.33 1.89 -14.38
N ILE A 138 -0.49 3.14 -14.84
CA ILE A 138 -0.78 3.43 -16.26
C ILE A 138 0.32 2.90 -17.19
N PRO A 139 1.63 3.13 -16.94
CA PRO A 139 2.69 2.58 -17.79
C PRO A 139 2.70 1.05 -17.83
N PHE A 140 2.37 0.37 -16.71
CA PHE A 140 2.24 -1.08 -16.69
C PHE A 140 1.16 -1.55 -17.68
N TRP A 141 -0.03 -0.95 -17.63
CA TRP A 141 -1.14 -1.33 -18.52
C TRP A 141 -0.81 -1.06 -19.99
N ILE A 142 -0.18 0.08 -20.30
CA ILE A 142 0.26 0.39 -21.66
C ILE A 142 1.29 -0.64 -22.15
N LEU A 143 2.29 -0.98 -21.34
CA LEU A 143 3.33 -1.94 -21.71
C LEU A 143 2.78 -3.36 -21.84
N GLN A 144 1.84 -3.74 -20.99
CA GLN A 144 1.16 -5.03 -21.06
C GLN A 144 0.34 -5.16 -22.36
N LEU A 145 -0.37 -4.11 -22.76
CA LEU A 145 -1.12 -4.10 -24.02
C LEU A 145 -0.20 -4.14 -25.26
N ARG A 146 1.00 -3.54 -25.18
CA ARG A 146 1.96 -3.51 -26.29
C ARG A 146 2.79 -4.77 -26.42
N ARG A 147 3.24 -5.36 -25.30
CA ARG A 147 4.20 -6.48 -25.29
C ARG A 147 3.59 -7.82 -24.90
N GLY A 148 2.47 -7.83 -24.19
CA GLY A 148 1.74 -9.03 -23.78
C GLY A 148 2.44 -9.92 -22.75
N ASN A 149 3.64 -9.56 -22.27
CA ASN A 149 4.52 -10.44 -21.50
C ASN A 149 5.05 -9.82 -20.20
N CYS A 150 4.34 -8.86 -19.59
CA CYS A 150 4.72 -8.37 -18.26
C CYS A 150 4.26 -9.36 -17.17
N SER A 151 5.16 -9.66 -16.24
CA SER A 151 4.82 -10.44 -15.05
C SER A 151 3.85 -9.69 -14.14
N GLY A 152 3.02 -10.41 -13.39
CA GLY A 152 2.14 -9.79 -12.41
C GLY A 152 0.78 -9.33 -12.92
N PHE A 153 0.32 -9.75 -14.11
CA PHE A 153 -0.98 -9.32 -14.66
C PHE A 153 -2.16 -9.57 -13.71
N LYS A 154 -2.28 -10.79 -13.18
CA LYS A 154 -3.36 -11.16 -12.25
C LYS A 154 -3.28 -10.35 -10.95
N ALA A 155 -2.08 -10.20 -10.41
CA ALA A 155 -1.82 -9.40 -9.22
C ALA A 155 -2.16 -7.92 -9.45
N MET A 156 -1.84 -7.37 -10.62
CA MET A 156 -2.16 -5.98 -10.98
C MET A 156 -3.67 -5.76 -11.13
N LEU A 157 -4.37 -6.71 -11.75
CA LEU A 157 -5.82 -6.65 -11.89
C LEU A 157 -6.50 -6.65 -10.52
N PHE A 158 -6.11 -7.58 -9.64
CA PHE A 158 -6.59 -7.62 -8.27
C PHE A 158 -6.28 -6.32 -7.52
N ASN A 159 -5.04 -5.83 -7.62
CA ASN A 159 -4.61 -4.59 -6.98
C ASN A 159 -5.43 -3.37 -7.44
N SER A 160 -5.69 -3.27 -8.75
CA SER A 160 -6.45 -2.16 -9.34
C SER A 160 -7.89 -2.13 -8.84
N VAL A 161 -8.57 -3.29 -8.84
CA VAL A 161 -9.94 -3.42 -8.33
C VAL A 161 -9.99 -3.13 -6.83
N PHE A 162 -9.08 -3.72 -6.06
CA PHE A 162 -9.03 -3.55 -4.61
C PHE A 162 -8.78 -2.09 -4.22
N ASN A 163 -7.79 -1.43 -4.83
CA ASN A 163 -7.50 -0.02 -4.57
C ASN A 163 -8.65 0.90 -4.98
N PHE A 164 -9.43 0.54 -6.00
CA PHE A 164 -10.57 1.35 -6.44
C PHE A 164 -11.68 1.34 -5.38
N ILE A 165 -11.99 0.16 -4.84
CA ILE A 165 -12.95 0.01 -3.74
C ILE A 165 -12.47 0.75 -2.49
N LEU A 166 -11.19 0.59 -2.12
CA LEU A 166 -10.62 1.30 -0.97
C LEU A 166 -10.67 2.82 -1.13
N LEU A 167 -10.31 3.35 -2.29
CA LEU A 167 -10.38 4.79 -2.55
C LEU A 167 -11.80 5.32 -2.32
N GLY A 168 -12.81 4.62 -2.83
CA GLY A 168 -14.21 4.95 -2.59
C GLY A 168 -14.58 4.97 -1.10
N LEU A 169 -14.17 3.94 -0.35
CA LEU A 169 -14.42 3.84 1.09
C LEU A 169 -13.70 4.94 1.89
N PHE A 170 -12.46 5.29 1.52
CA PHE A 170 -11.70 6.37 2.17
C PHE A 170 -12.30 7.75 1.88
N ILE A 171 -12.77 7.99 0.66
CA ILE A 171 -13.48 9.23 0.31
C ILE A 171 -14.78 9.35 1.11
N ASP A 172 -15.56 8.28 1.23
CA ASP A 172 -16.78 8.25 2.04
C ASP A 172 -16.48 8.50 3.53
N PHE A 173 -15.47 7.81 4.09
CA PHE A 173 -15.02 8.01 5.46
C PHE A 173 -14.59 9.46 5.74
N HIS A 174 -13.81 10.05 4.83
CA HIS A 174 -13.40 11.45 4.91
C HIS A 174 -14.62 12.37 4.86
N ARG A 175 -15.51 12.19 3.87
CA ARG A 175 -16.74 13.00 3.75
C ARG A 175 -17.60 12.94 5.02
N ARG A 176 -17.84 11.76 5.59
CA ARG A 176 -18.66 11.59 6.80
C ARG A 176 -18.00 12.23 8.02
N SER A 177 -16.71 11.98 8.24
CA SER A 177 -15.96 12.49 9.39
C SER A 177 -15.88 14.01 9.42
N TYR A 178 -15.66 14.65 8.27
CA TYR A 178 -15.47 16.10 8.19
C TYR A 178 -16.78 16.88 8.00
N LYS A 179 -17.79 16.35 7.29
CA LYS A 179 -19.13 16.97 7.25
C LYS A 179 -19.78 16.98 8.64
N ALA A 180 -19.61 15.92 9.44
CA ALA A 180 -20.11 15.88 10.81
C ALA A 180 -19.41 16.90 11.72
N LYS A 181 -18.12 17.16 11.51
CA LYS A 181 -17.37 18.20 12.23
C LYS A 181 -17.87 19.61 11.90
N ARG A 182 -18.15 19.89 10.62
CA ARG A 182 -18.67 21.20 10.16
C ARG A 182 -20.10 21.49 10.61
N LYS A 183 -20.88 20.47 10.98
CA LYS A 183 -22.22 20.64 11.59
C LYS A 183 -22.19 20.89 13.10
N LYS A 184 -21.06 20.64 13.76
CA LYS A 184 -20.86 20.81 15.21
C LYS A 184 -20.05 22.06 15.58
N ALA A 185 -19.48 22.73 14.59
CA ALA A 185 -18.84 24.04 14.70
C ALA A 185 -19.83 25.10 14.22
#